data_AF-A0A087D093-F1
#
_entry.id   AF-A0A087D093-F1
#
_cell.length_a   1.000
_cell.length_b   1.000
_cell.length_c   1.000
_cell.angle_alpha   90.00
_cell.angle_beta   90.00
_cell.angle_gamma   90.00
#
_symmetry.space_group_name_H-M   'P 1'
#
loop_
_entity.id
_entity.type
_entity.pdbx_description
1 polymer ?
#
loop_
_entity_poly.entity_id
_entity_poly.type
_entity_poly.pdbx_seq_one_letter_code
_entity_poly.pdbx_strand_id
1 'polypeptide(L)'
;MTRVRVRLRVPGGDTGTMPAPGEILFQPTARHTNGDDIVLPAPMRCRLDPSGCTLVDLPPSQLPRWCWKAVERTLGGTTRYVDVPDSPDELEYAQLTDVDPKTLQAKPPDESAWNAIYQRIEDIVDDVPRINIGTGPPDTPEHTGDIWIDSTTWDIYTATRKDQTNG
;
A
#
# COMPACT_ATOMS: atom_id res chain seq x y z
N MET A 1 18.84 9.22 8.47
CA MET A 1 17.70 9.86 9.16
C MET A 1 16.74 10.28 8.07
N THR A 2 15.47 9.95 8.23
CA THR A 2 14.42 10.23 7.24
C THR A 2 13.60 11.41 7.71
N ARG A 3 13.41 12.40 6.83
CA ARG A 3 12.66 13.60 7.14
C ARG A 3 11.19 13.37 6.85
N VAL A 4 10.35 13.46 7.87
CA VAL A 4 8.91 13.18 7.77
C VAL A 4 8.10 14.44 8.07
N ARG A 5 7.31 14.89 7.08
CA ARG A 5 6.32 15.94 7.27
C ARG A 5 5.04 15.33 7.84
N VAL A 6 4.64 15.79 9.02
CA VAL A 6 3.36 15.45 9.63
C VAL A 6 2.37 16.57 9.35
N ARG A 7 1.18 16.22 8.86
CA ARG A 7 0.04 17.12 8.70
C ARG A 7 -1.22 16.41 9.19
N LEU A 8 -1.70 16.78 10.38
CA LEU A 8 -2.92 16.21 10.96
C LEU A 8 -4.09 17.17 10.77
N ARG A 9 -5.23 16.62 10.35
CA ARG A 9 -6.45 17.37 10.06
C ARG A 9 -7.67 16.60 10.55
N VAL A 10 -8.73 17.33 10.89
CA VAL A 10 -10.05 16.79 11.23
C VAL A 10 -11.07 17.18 10.15
N PRO A 11 -12.21 16.48 10.04
CA PRO A 11 -13.30 16.92 9.18
C PRO A 11 -13.73 18.35 9.51
N GLY A 12 -13.96 19.15 8.47
CA GLY A 12 -14.26 20.57 8.55
C GLY A 12 -15.53 20.92 7.77
N GLY A 13 -16.70 20.47 8.26
CA GLY A 13 -18.01 20.78 7.69
C GLY A 13 -18.05 20.73 6.14
N ASP A 14 -18.75 21.69 5.53
CA ASP A 14 -18.89 21.79 4.07
C ASP A 14 -17.62 22.25 3.33
N THR A 15 -16.51 22.46 4.06
CA THR A 15 -15.29 23.12 3.56
C THR A 15 -14.06 22.19 3.48
N GLY A 16 -14.26 20.88 3.68
CA GLY A 16 -13.20 19.89 3.58
C GLY A 16 -12.61 19.52 4.94
N THR A 17 -11.35 19.88 5.20
CA THR A 17 -10.65 19.50 6.44
C THR A 17 -10.07 20.71 7.15
N MET A 18 -10.06 20.69 8.48
CA MET A 18 -9.48 21.73 9.34
C MET A 18 -8.19 21.24 9.99
N PRO A 19 -7.21 22.13 10.25
CA PRO A 19 -6.03 21.81 11.06
C PRO A 19 -6.36 21.14 12.39
N ALA A 20 -5.61 20.11 12.77
CA ALA A 20 -5.67 19.48 14.08
C ALA A 20 -4.39 19.80 14.87
N PRO A 21 -4.31 20.96 15.55
CA PRO A 21 -3.16 21.30 16.38
C PRO A 21 -3.06 20.37 17.59
N GLY A 22 -1.88 20.32 18.21
CA GLY A 22 -1.60 19.48 19.36
C GLY A 22 -0.17 18.94 19.32
N GLU A 23 0.00 17.66 19.68
CA GLU A 23 1.30 16.99 19.68
C GLU A 23 1.20 15.63 18.99
N ILE A 24 2.31 15.18 18.41
CA ILE A 24 2.50 13.79 18.02
C ILE A 24 3.73 13.23 18.75
N LEU A 25 3.61 12.02 19.26
CA LEU A 25 4.72 11.31 19.91
C LEU A 25 5.23 10.23 18.98
N PHE A 26 6.54 10.17 18.78
CA PHE A 26 7.19 9.06 18.11
C PHE A 26 8.00 8.26 19.13
N GLN A 27 7.69 6.97 19.27
CA GLN A 27 8.36 6.07 20.21
C GLN A 27 8.80 4.80 19.47
N PRO A 28 10.08 4.39 19.53
CA PRO A 28 10.49 3.07 19.04
C PRO A 28 9.75 1.97 19.82
N THR A 29 9.27 0.92 19.16
CA THR A 29 8.60 -0.20 19.84
C THR A 29 9.56 -1.05 20.68
N ALA A 30 10.86 -0.99 20.39
CA ALA A 30 11.92 -1.65 21.14
C ALA A 30 13.19 -0.78 21.16
N ARG A 31 14.14 -1.14 22.04
CA ARG A 31 15.49 -0.57 21.97
C ARG A 31 16.15 -0.98 20.65
N HIS A 32 16.98 -0.10 20.10
CA HIS A 32 17.73 -0.37 18.89
C HIS A 32 19.12 0.25 18.93
N THR A 33 19.99 -0.16 18.01
CA THR A 33 21.31 0.43 17.81
C THR A 33 21.23 1.55 16.78
N ASN A 34 21.92 2.65 17.05
CA ASN A 34 22.16 3.72 16.11
C ASN A 34 23.65 4.08 16.15
N GLY A 35 24.43 3.57 15.20
CA GLY A 35 25.90 3.54 15.34
C GLY A 35 26.30 2.75 16.58
N ASP A 36 27.11 3.36 17.44
CA ASP A 36 27.58 2.77 18.70
C ASP A 36 26.60 2.94 19.88
N ASP A 37 25.53 3.72 19.69
CA ASP A 37 24.56 4.02 20.75
C ASP A 37 23.45 2.96 20.83
N ILE A 38 23.02 2.66 22.07
CA ILE A 38 21.76 1.95 22.34
C ILE A 38 20.68 2.98 22.64
N VAL A 39 19.73 3.11 21.72
CA VAL A 39 18.57 3.99 21.86
C VAL A 39 17.46 3.24 22.59
N LEU A 40 17.05 3.76 23.75
CA LEU A 40 15.94 3.23 24.53
C LEU A 40 14.58 3.67 23.92
N PRO A 41 13.49 2.89 24.11
CA PRO A 41 12.18 3.18 23.55
C PRO A 41 11.45 4.31 24.32
N ALA A 42 12.10 5.46 24.45
CA ALA A 42 11.53 6.67 25.02
C ALA A 42 10.78 7.46 23.94
N PRO A 43 9.61 8.05 24.25
CA PRO A 43 8.86 8.84 23.27
C PRO A 43 9.50 10.21 23.05
N MET A 44 9.72 10.56 21.79
CA MET A 44 10.05 11.91 21.34
C MET A 44 8.78 12.71 21.07
N ARG A 45 8.68 13.91 21.65
CA ARG A 45 7.52 14.82 21.51
C ARG A 45 7.75 15.80 20.36
N CYS A 46 6.81 15.86 19.43
CA CYS A 46 6.81 16.85 18.35
C CYS A 46 5.53 17.70 18.45
N ARG A 47 5.69 19.01 18.66
CA ARG A 47 4.56 19.94 18.66
C ARG A 47 4.14 20.25 17.23
N LEU A 48 2.84 20.24 17.01
CA LEU A 48 2.23 20.72 15.78
C LEU A 48 2.03 22.23 15.89
N ASP A 49 2.30 22.94 14.79
CA ASP A 49 1.96 24.35 14.67
C ASP A 49 0.43 24.56 14.58
N PRO A 50 -0.06 25.82 14.58
CA PRO A 50 -1.50 26.08 14.44
C PRO A 50 -2.13 25.55 13.13
N SER A 51 -1.33 25.22 12.12
CA SER A 51 -1.77 24.59 10.87
C SER A 51 -1.85 23.05 10.97
N GLY A 52 -1.57 22.48 12.14
CA GLY A 52 -1.56 21.04 12.38
C GLY A 52 -0.33 20.34 11.79
N CYS A 53 0.74 21.10 11.53
CA CYS A 53 1.92 20.60 10.84
C CYS A 53 3.17 20.58 11.74
N THR A 54 4.06 19.62 11.48
CA THR A 54 5.44 19.65 11.99
C THR A 54 6.35 18.87 11.05
N LEU A 55 7.65 19.10 11.16
CA LEU A 55 8.67 18.39 10.39
C LEU A 55 9.64 17.73 11.37
N VAL A 56 9.81 16.42 11.26
CA VAL A 56 10.59 15.62 12.20
C VAL A 56 11.61 14.75 11.46
N ASP A 57 12.81 14.63 12.00
CA ASP A 57 13.82 13.70 11.52
C ASP A 57 13.73 12.41 12.35
N LEU A 58 13.43 11.29 11.70
CA LEU A 58 13.27 9.98 12.34
C LEU A 58 14.36 9.02 11.87
N PRO A 59 15.03 8.30 12.79
CA PRO A 59 15.81 7.13 12.43
C PRO A 59 14.96 6.14 11.61
N PRO A 60 15.51 5.56 10.53
CA PRO A 60 14.85 4.48 9.82
C PRO A 60 14.55 3.31 10.76
N SER A 61 13.35 2.75 10.64
CA SER A 61 12.98 1.49 11.28
C SER A 61 13.91 0.36 10.84
N GLN A 62 13.96 -0.72 11.61
CA GLN A 62 14.75 -1.91 11.26
C GLN A 62 13.87 -3.15 11.39
N LEU A 63 12.85 -3.27 10.55
CA LEU A 63 11.97 -4.44 10.56
C LEU A 63 12.76 -5.74 10.32
N PRO A 64 12.38 -6.87 10.96
CA PRO A 64 11.29 -7.04 11.92
C PRO A 64 11.74 -6.81 13.39
N ARG A 65 12.77 -6.00 13.66
CA ARG A 65 13.27 -5.76 15.03
C ARG A 65 12.47 -4.72 15.78
N TRP A 66 12.14 -3.61 15.12
CA TRP A 66 11.36 -2.52 15.71
C TRP A 66 10.76 -1.61 14.63
N CYS A 67 9.70 -0.90 15.00
CA CYS A 67 9.03 0.12 14.20
C CYS A 67 8.68 1.33 15.07
N TRP A 68 8.16 2.40 14.46
CA TRP A 68 7.73 3.58 15.20
C TRP A 68 6.28 3.45 15.64
N LYS A 69 6.02 3.62 16.94
CA LYS A 69 4.69 3.94 17.48
C LYS A 69 4.48 5.45 17.42
N ALA A 70 3.55 5.88 16.59
CA ALA A 70 3.11 7.26 16.47
C ALA A 70 1.81 7.47 17.26
N VAL A 71 1.82 8.28 18.32
CA VAL A 71 0.64 8.60 19.12
C VAL A 71 0.21 10.03 18.82
N GLU A 72 -0.91 10.19 18.14
CA GLU A 72 -1.47 11.46 17.72
C GLU A 72 -2.30 12.04 18.88
N ARG A 73 -1.73 13.02 19.58
CA ARG A 73 -2.38 13.73 20.68
C ARG A 73 -3.03 15.01 20.16
N THR A 74 -3.99 14.83 19.28
CA THR A 74 -4.81 15.87 18.65
C THR A 74 -6.29 15.49 18.75
N LEU A 75 -7.18 16.41 18.38
CA LEU A 75 -8.61 16.08 18.26
C LEU A 75 -8.79 14.94 17.24
N GLY A 76 -9.43 13.84 17.67
CA GLY A 76 -9.66 12.66 16.82
C GLY A 76 -8.42 11.81 16.51
N GLY A 77 -7.27 12.09 17.15
CA GLY A 77 -6.03 11.36 16.91
C GLY A 77 -6.07 9.90 17.39
N THR A 78 -5.26 9.06 16.78
CA THR A 78 -5.12 7.64 17.12
C THR A 78 -3.66 7.25 17.37
N THR A 79 -3.41 5.96 17.61
CA THR A 79 -2.06 5.40 17.59
C THR A 79 -1.84 4.60 16.32
N ARG A 80 -0.84 5.00 15.53
CA ARG A 80 -0.33 4.22 14.39
C ARG A 80 0.98 3.54 14.76
N TYR A 81 1.26 2.43 14.08
CA TYR A 81 2.56 1.78 14.11
C TYR A 81 3.04 1.79 12.68
N VAL A 82 4.19 2.42 12.42
CA VAL A 82 4.62 2.73 11.06
C VAL A 82 6.05 2.30 10.81
N ASP A 83 6.29 1.87 9.59
CA ASP A 83 7.62 1.71 9.05
C ASP A 83 8.14 3.07 8.54
N VAL A 84 9.35 3.44 8.94
CA VAL A 84 10.03 4.63 8.43
C VAL A 84 11.20 4.10 7.61
N PRO A 85 11.16 4.18 6.27
CA PRO A 85 12.24 3.70 5.42
C PRO A 85 13.45 4.63 5.55
N ASP A 86 14.64 4.14 5.20
CA ASP A 86 15.81 4.99 5.01
C ASP A 86 15.69 5.72 3.67
N SER A 87 15.38 7.02 3.73
CA SER A 87 15.08 7.83 2.55
C SER A 87 15.88 9.12 2.58
N PRO A 88 16.54 9.49 1.46
CA PRO A 88 17.15 10.81 1.31
C PRO A 88 16.09 11.90 1.07
N ASP A 89 14.91 11.52 0.59
CA ASP A 89 13.80 12.42 0.31
C ASP A 89 12.90 12.60 1.53
N GLU A 90 12.23 13.76 1.58
CA GLU A 90 11.19 14.03 2.55
C GLU A 90 9.93 13.21 2.25
N LEU A 91 9.39 12.56 3.27
CA LEU A 91 8.17 11.76 3.16
C LEU A 91 7.02 12.42 3.91
N GLU A 92 5.80 12.28 3.40
CA GLU A 92 4.61 12.65 4.16
C GLU A 92 4.27 11.52 5.16
N TYR A 93 3.86 11.88 6.38
CA TYR A 93 3.45 10.92 7.41
C TYR A 93 2.31 9.98 6.95
N ALA A 94 1.46 10.46 6.05
CA ALA A 94 0.40 9.68 5.41
C ALA A 94 0.92 8.60 4.45
N GLN A 95 2.15 8.73 3.95
CA GLN A 95 2.78 7.76 3.04
C GLN A 95 3.50 6.64 3.78
N LEU A 96 3.70 6.77 5.09
CA LEU A 96 4.35 5.71 5.87
C LEU A 96 3.46 4.47 5.95
N THR A 97 4.07 3.31 5.71
CA THR A 97 3.40 2.01 5.74
C THR A 97 3.04 1.64 7.17
N ASP A 98 1.77 1.30 7.41
CA ASP A 98 1.36 0.76 8.70
C ASP A 98 1.97 -0.62 8.94
N VAL A 99 2.27 -0.93 10.20
CA VAL A 99 2.89 -2.18 10.65
C VAL A 99 1.99 -2.81 11.70
N ASP A 100 1.86 -4.14 11.69
CA ASP A 100 1.25 -4.83 12.82
C ASP A 100 2.25 -4.85 13.99
N PRO A 101 1.94 -4.22 15.14
CA PRO A 101 2.87 -4.13 16.26
C PRO A 101 3.20 -5.48 16.92
N LYS A 102 2.42 -6.54 16.67
CA LYS A 102 2.65 -7.88 17.22
C LYS A 102 3.60 -8.69 16.35
N THR A 103 3.48 -8.55 15.02
CA THR A 103 4.27 -9.36 14.06
C THR A 103 5.43 -8.58 13.44
N LEU A 104 5.40 -7.25 13.54
CA LEU A 104 6.31 -6.32 12.88
C LEU A 104 6.40 -6.52 11.36
N GLN A 105 5.30 -7.00 10.77
CA GLN A 105 5.13 -7.07 9.33
C GLN A 105 4.39 -5.83 8.85
N ALA A 106 4.78 -5.32 7.68
CA ALA A 106 4.02 -4.31 6.98
C ALA A 106 2.58 -4.80 6.82
N LYS A 107 1.62 -3.97 7.24
CA LYS A 107 0.24 -4.25 6.93
C LYS A 107 0.09 -4.19 5.41
N PRO A 108 -0.55 -5.19 4.81
CA PRO A 108 -0.92 -5.10 3.42
C PRO A 108 -1.65 -3.77 3.18
N PRO A 109 -1.55 -3.19 1.97
CA PRO A 109 -2.41 -2.07 1.63
C PRO A 109 -3.89 -2.51 1.77
N ASP A 110 -4.81 -1.56 1.85
CA ASP A 110 -6.22 -1.89 2.07
C ASP A 110 -6.77 -2.88 1.02
N GLU A 111 -7.91 -3.50 1.34
CA GLU A 111 -8.54 -4.49 0.46
C GLU A 111 -8.76 -3.95 -0.97
N SER A 112 -8.98 -2.64 -1.11
CA SER A 112 -9.09 -1.99 -2.42
C SER A 112 -7.80 -2.06 -3.23
N ALA A 113 -6.64 -1.87 -2.61
CA ALA A 113 -5.36 -1.95 -3.28
C ALA A 113 -5.02 -3.40 -3.68
N TRP A 114 -5.36 -4.39 -2.85
CA TRP A 114 -5.25 -5.79 -3.26
C TRP A 114 -6.17 -6.12 -4.40
N ASN A 115 -7.43 -5.69 -4.34
CA ASN A 115 -8.40 -5.92 -5.42
C ASN A 115 -7.90 -5.32 -6.73
N ALA A 116 -7.28 -4.14 -6.71
CA ALA A 116 -6.68 -3.55 -7.91
C ALA A 116 -5.53 -4.41 -8.48
N ILE A 117 -4.68 -4.98 -7.63
CA ILE A 117 -3.60 -5.89 -8.06
C ILE A 117 -4.18 -7.20 -8.61
N TYR A 118 -5.18 -7.79 -7.94
CA TYR A 118 -5.84 -8.99 -8.40
C TYR A 118 -6.50 -8.79 -9.77
N GLN A 119 -7.28 -7.73 -9.93
CA GLN A 119 -7.91 -7.38 -11.21
C GLN A 119 -6.87 -7.19 -12.31
N ARG A 120 -5.74 -6.53 -12.01
CA ARG A 120 -4.65 -6.37 -12.98
C ARG A 120 -4.04 -7.69 -13.41
N ILE A 121 -3.89 -8.65 -12.48
CA ILE A 121 -3.37 -9.98 -12.78
C ILE A 121 -4.41 -10.77 -13.59
N GLU A 122 -5.70 -10.69 -13.23
CA GLU A 122 -6.80 -11.30 -13.99
C GLU A 122 -6.83 -10.78 -15.43
N ASP A 123 -6.76 -9.45 -15.64
CA ASP A 123 -6.67 -8.84 -16.98
C ASP A 123 -5.48 -9.40 -17.78
N ILE A 124 -4.30 -9.49 -17.15
CA ILE A 124 -3.09 -10.01 -17.82
C ILE A 124 -3.28 -11.47 -18.20
N VAL A 125 -3.83 -12.31 -17.32
CA VAL A 125 -4.07 -13.73 -17.58
C VAL A 125 -5.13 -13.92 -18.66
N ASP A 126 -6.17 -13.08 -18.66
CA ASP A 126 -7.20 -13.04 -19.69
C ASP A 126 -6.67 -12.54 -21.05
N ASP A 127 -5.60 -11.76 -21.08
CA ASP A 127 -4.99 -11.32 -22.33
C ASP A 127 -3.98 -12.34 -22.91
N VAL A 128 -3.67 -13.44 -22.21
CA VAL A 128 -2.77 -14.48 -22.71
C VAL A 128 -3.49 -15.38 -23.73
N PRO A 129 -3.03 -15.44 -25.00
CA PRO A 129 -3.58 -16.35 -25.99
C PRO A 129 -3.40 -17.81 -25.58
N ARG A 130 -4.46 -18.61 -25.70
CA ARG A 130 -4.45 -20.05 -25.37
C ARG A 130 -4.34 -20.91 -26.63
N ILE A 131 -3.91 -22.16 -26.44
CA ILE A 131 -4.02 -23.23 -27.44
C ILE A 131 -5.08 -24.21 -26.97
N ASN A 132 -6.15 -24.32 -27.74
CA ASN A 132 -7.31 -25.15 -27.44
C ASN A 132 -7.46 -26.27 -28.48
N ILE A 133 -7.86 -27.47 -28.04
CA ILE A 133 -8.10 -28.63 -28.90
C ILE A 133 -9.52 -29.12 -28.63
N GLY A 134 -10.38 -29.13 -29.66
CA GLY A 134 -11.80 -29.45 -29.53
C GLY A 134 -12.41 -30.01 -30.81
N THR A 135 -13.73 -30.24 -30.84
CA THR A 135 -14.45 -30.68 -32.04
C THR A 135 -15.21 -29.51 -32.65
N GLY A 136 -14.84 -29.09 -33.87
CA GLY A 136 -15.39 -27.91 -34.55
C GLY A 136 -14.75 -26.58 -34.11
N PRO A 137 -14.91 -25.50 -34.90
CA PRO A 137 -14.49 -24.16 -34.49
C PRO A 137 -15.35 -23.67 -33.30
N PRO A 138 -14.80 -22.86 -32.38
CA PRO A 138 -15.57 -22.33 -31.26
C PRO A 138 -16.62 -21.33 -31.75
N ASP A 139 -17.87 -21.50 -31.33
CA ASP A 139 -18.93 -20.50 -31.56
C ASP A 139 -18.72 -19.23 -30.72
N THR A 140 -17.91 -19.31 -29.65
CA THR A 140 -17.55 -18.20 -28.77
C THR A 140 -16.09 -18.32 -28.30
N PRO A 141 -15.14 -17.59 -28.92
CA PRO A 141 -13.76 -17.57 -28.44
C PRO A 141 -13.64 -16.84 -27.09
N GLU A 142 -12.93 -17.45 -26.13
CA GLU A 142 -12.75 -16.90 -24.78
C GLU A 142 -11.82 -15.69 -24.78
N HIS A 143 -10.76 -15.71 -25.61
CA HIS A 143 -9.78 -14.64 -25.70
C HIS A 143 -9.40 -14.29 -27.15
N THR A 144 -9.02 -13.04 -27.37
CA THR A 144 -8.49 -12.60 -28.67
C THR A 144 -7.09 -13.21 -28.84
N GLY A 145 -6.83 -13.84 -29.98
CA GLY A 145 -5.56 -14.50 -30.28
C GLY A 145 -5.53 -15.99 -29.96
N ASP A 146 -6.58 -16.56 -29.36
CA ASP A 146 -6.67 -18.01 -29.12
C ASP A 146 -6.48 -18.80 -30.41
N ILE A 147 -5.68 -19.87 -30.33
CA ILE A 147 -5.45 -20.83 -31.40
C ILE A 147 -6.29 -22.08 -31.12
N TRP A 148 -7.12 -22.46 -32.07
CA TRP A 148 -7.97 -23.64 -31.99
C TRP A 148 -7.57 -24.68 -33.03
N ILE A 149 -7.45 -25.93 -32.60
CA ILE A 149 -7.19 -27.09 -33.47
C ILE A 149 -8.44 -27.99 -33.45
N ASP A 150 -9.08 -28.17 -34.60
CA ASP A 150 -10.19 -29.11 -34.73
C ASP A 150 -9.66 -30.55 -34.73
N SER A 151 -9.97 -31.31 -33.69
CA SER A 151 -9.59 -32.71 -33.53
C SER A 151 -10.21 -33.66 -34.56
N THR A 152 -11.24 -33.21 -35.29
CA THR A 152 -11.94 -34.01 -36.31
C THR A 152 -11.35 -33.78 -37.71
N THR A 153 -11.14 -32.51 -38.08
CA THR A 153 -10.68 -32.13 -39.43
C THR A 153 -9.19 -31.80 -39.49
N TRP A 154 -8.56 -31.55 -38.34
CA TRP A 154 -7.18 -31.06 -38.19
C TRP A 154 -6.96 -29.65 -38.75
N ASP A 155 -8.03 -28.87 -38.93
CA ASP A 155 -7.94 -27.47 -39.29
C ASP A 155 -7.49 -26.61 -38.08
N ILE A 156 -6.80 -25.51 -38.38
CA ILE A 156 -6.31 -24.55 -37.39
C ILE A 156 -7.05 -23.22 -37.57
N TYR A 157 -7.60 -22.70 -36.48
CA TYR A 157 -8.32 -21.43 -36.42
C TYR A 157 -7.65 -20.47 -35.43
N THR A 158 -7.76 -19.17 -35.68
CA THR A 158 -7.30 -18.12 -34.76
C THR A 158 -8.45 -17.17 -34.42
N ALA A 159 -8.70 -16.95 -33.14
CA ALA A 159 -9.72 -16.01 -32.68
C ALA A 159 -9.26 -14.57 -32.96
N THR A 160 -10.00 -13.84 -33.80
CA THR A 160 -9.66 -12.45 -34.16
C THR A 160 -10.34 -11.41 -33.27
N ARG A 161 -11.30 -11.82 -32.42
CA ARG A 161 -11.98 -10.96 -31.44
C ARG A 161 -12.61 -11.80 -30.33
N LYS A 162 -12.54 -11.36 -29.07
CA LYS A 162 -13.36 -11.86 -27.95
C LYS A 162 -14.81 -11.40 -28.18
N ASP A 163 -15.77 -12.34 -28.20
CA ASP A 163 -17.17 -11.94 -28.19
C ASP A 163 -17.51 -11.39 -26.80
N GLN A 164 -17.84 -10.10 -26.74
CA GLN A 164 -18.39 -9.50 -25.53
C GLN A 164 -19.79 -10.07 -25.31
N THR A 165 -19.91 -11.16 -24.56
CA THR A 165 -21.18 -11.51 -23.94
C THR A 165 -21.47 -10.46 -22.86
N ASN A 166 -22.49 -9.65 -23.11
CA ASN A 166 -23.03 -8.68 -22.16
C ASN A 166 -23.39 -9.36 -20.83
N GLY A 167 -22.94 -8.78 -19.72
CA GLY A 167 -23.31 -9.16 -18.36
C GLY A 167 -22.46 -8.44 -17.33
#